data_AF-A0AAV0DU56-F1
#
_entry.id   AF-A0AAV0DU56-F1
#
_cell.length_a   1.000
_cell.length_b   1.000
_cell.length_c   1.000
_cell.angle_alpha   90.00
_cell.angle_beta   90.00
_cell.angle_gamma   90.00
#
_symmetry.space_group_name_H-M   'P 1'
#
loop_
_entity.id
_entity.type
_entity.pdbx_description
1 polymer ?
#
loop_
_entity_poly.entity_id
_entity_poly.type
_entity_poly.pdbx_seq_one_letter_code
_entity_poly.pdbx_strand_id
1 'polypeptide(L)'
;MEEAGGSEPTTITVNVKFKESLIPLNISADSTVKELKSLIQPRTNVLPGDQNLISKGKRLVDEMTLRSSEVDHGSKIMLYQADKAEADDFVASNYRNQIERWKFTGVIALYKSNLKAIPDAVWECGSSAKYLALNGNSLEEVPARISHLSSLHNLLLDANGIEDKNLSWEGIESLKSLIVLSLNENRLTILPSNLGGLTSLKQLRIAKNKLTSLPIEIGLLKKLEVLKANDNRLSTIPTSICGCASLDDVDISSNLLTELPDNLCKLKNLKELHLRNNSWLKSLPTTIFRLCNQLSILDVYGTEITTDYLRQLEGWNEFDERRRLKHQKQRDCREAAGYESD
;
A
#
# COMPACT_ATOMS: atom_id res chain seq x y z
N MET A 1 39.65 27.21 43.27
CA MET A 1 38.92 27.82 42.15
C MET A 1 38.84 26.76 41.07
N GLU A 2 37.81 25.92 41.15
CA GLU A 2 37.41 25.03 40.05
C GLU A 2 36.23 25.70 39.37
N GLU A 3 36.41 26.09 38.11
CA GLU A 3 35.31 26.56 37.26
C GLU A 3 34.55 25.35 36.71
N ALA A 4 33.28 25.26 37.08
CA ALA A 4 32.32 24.31 36.55
C ALA A 4 31.90 24.73 35.13
N GLY A 5 32.51 24.12 34.11
CA GLY A 5 32.02 24.16 32.73
C GLY A 5 30.85 23.20 32.55
N GLY A 6 29.65 23.63 32.90
CA GLY A 6 28.42 22.88 32.62
C GLY A 6 28.11 22.87 31.13
N SER A 7 28.26 21.72 30.47
CA SER A 7 27.69 21.51 29.14
C SER A 7 26.17 21.59 29.25
N GLU A 8 25.55 22.63 28.69
CA GLU A 8 24.09 22.71 28.59
C GLU A 8 23.55 21.42 27.95
N PRO A 9 22.41 20.89 28.42
CA PRO A 9 21.81 19.73 27.79
C PRO A 9 21.52 20.05 26.32
N THR A 10 22.22 19.38 25.40
CA THR A 10 22.03 19.52 23.95
C THR A 10 20.63 19.12 23.49
N THR A 11 19.87 18.44 24.36
CA THR A 11 18.50 17.99 24.15
C THR A 11 17.53 18.86 24.95
N ILE A 12 16.61 19.53 24.26
CA ILE A 12 15.54 20.31 24.86
C ILE A 12 14.22 19.54 24.79
N THR A 13 13.40 19.68 25.84
CA THR A 13 12.04 19.15 25.85
C THR A 13 11.09 20.29 25.49
N VAL A 14 10.40 20.15 24.37
CA VAL A 14 9.48 21.17 23.85
C VAL A 14 8.06 20.64 23.97
N ASN A 15 7.15 21.46 24.46
CA ASN A 15 5.77 21.08 24.70
C ASN A 15 4.88 21.61 23.58
N VAL A 16 4.48 20.73 22.66
CA VAL A 16 3.62 21.09 21.53
C VAL A 16 2.15 20.94 21.94
N LYS A 17 1.44 22.06 22.07
CA LYS A 17 0.00 22.06 22.31
C LYS A 17 -0.73 21.86 20.98
N PHE A 18 -1.49 20.78 20.89
CA PHE A 18 -2.34 20.45 19.75
C PHE A 18 -3.74 20.07 20.27
N LYS A 19 -4.76 20.84 19.86
CA LYS A 19 -6.11 20.78 20.46
C LYS A 19 -6.04 20.95 21.99
N GLU A 20 -6.65 20.06 22.76
CA GLU A 20 -6.60 20.05 24.23
C GLU A 20 -5.40 19.29 24.81
N SER A 21 -4.55 18.71 23.95
CA SER A 21 -3.43 17.87 24.36
C SER A 21 -2.10 18.62 24.31
N LEU A 22 -1.25 18.37 25.31
CA LEU A 22 0.14 18.83 25.35
C LEU A 22 1.05 17.63 25.08
N ILE A 23 1.84 17.71 24.00
CA ILE A 23 2.70 16.64 23.52
C ILE A 23 4.15 17.04 23.81
N PRO A 24 4.79 16.47 24.84
CA PRO A 24 6.21 16.70 25.09
C PRO A 24 7.05 15.98 24.03
N LEU A 25 7.98 16.69 23.41
CA LEU A 25 8.90 16.19 22.40
C LEU A 25 10.34 16.52 22.82
N ASN A 26 11.23 15.53 22.71
CA ASN A 26 12.65 15.73 22.94
C ASN A 26 13.35 15.91 21.60
N ILE A 27 14.05 17.02 21.43
CA ILE A 27 14.76 17.37 20.20
C ILE A 27 16.06 18.11 20.54
N SER A 28 17.05 18.08 19.66
CA SER A 28 18.26 18.87 19.88
C SER A 28 17.98 20.36 19.75
N ALA A 29 18.61 21.20 20.57
CA ALA A 29 18.48 22.66 20.47
C ALA A 29 18.96 23.22 19.12
N ASP A 30 19.82 22.49 18.42
CA ASP A 30 20.40 22.90 17.14
C ASP A 30 19.64 22.33 15.93
N SER A 31 18.62 21.50 16.17
CA SER A 31 17.73 20.99 15.12
C SER A 31 16.93 22.11 14.46
N THR A 32 16.51 21.85 13.22
CA THR A 32 15.68 22.77 12.44
C THR A 32 14.20 22.66 12.80
N VAL A 33 13.43 23.70 12.50
CA VAL A 33 11.95 23.65 12.61
C VAL A 33 11.37 22.57 11.71
N LYS A 34 11.97 22.29 10.55
CA LYS A 34 11.59 21.18 9.68
C LYS A 34 11.70 19.82 10.37
N GLU A 35 12.80 19.59 11.10
CA GLU A 35 12.99 18.37 11.90
C GLU A 35 11.98 18.29 13.04
N LEU A 36 11.71 19.41 13.73
CA LEU A 36 10.66 19.49 14.74
C LEU A 36 9.29 19.13 14.14
N LYS A 37 8.96 19.64 12.95
CA LYS A 37 7.70 19.30 12.26
C LYS A 37 7.61 17.82 11.91
N SER A 38 8.72 17.22 11.48
CA SER A 38 8.80 15.77 11.26
C SER A 38 8.61 14.95 12.54
N LEU A 39 9.02 15.46 13.72
CA LEU A 39 8.75 14.82 15.02
C LEU A 39 7.33 15.03 15.53
N ILE A 40 6.72 16.16 15.18
CA ILE A 40 5.33 16.50 15.52
C ILE A 40 4.34 15.70 14.66
N GLN A 41 4.67 15.47 13.39
CA GLN A 41 3.83 14.77 12.42
C GLN A 41 3.31 13.43 12.97
N PRO A 42 4.13 12.48 13.49
CA PRO A 42 3.63 11.19 13.95
C PRO A 42 2.84 11.28 15.25
N ARG A 43 2.88 12.41 15.96
CA ARG A 43 2.11 12.62 17.20
C ARG A 43 0.77 13.30 16.97
N THR A 44 0.67 14.09 15.91
CA THR A 44 -0.48 14.97 15.63
C THR A 44 -1.22 14.56 14.36
N ASN A 45 -0.57 13.74 13.52
CA ASN A 45 -1.03 13.30 12.21
C ASN A 45 -1.24 14.45 11.20
N VAL A 46 -0.70 15.64 11.50
CA VAL A 46 -0.72 16.80 10.62
C VAL A 46 0.51 16.75 9.72
N LEU A 47 0.33 16.84 8.39
CA LEU A 47 1.45 16.83 7.44
C LEU A 47 2.42 17.98 7.75
N PRO A 48 3.75 17.81 7.59
CA PRO A 48 4.71 18.86 7.93
C PRO A 48 4.45 20.21 7.22
N GLY A 49 3.91 20.16 6.00
CA GLY A 49 3.50 21.35 5.25
C GLY A 49 2.31 22.11 5.85
N ASP A 50 1.47 21.42 6.62
CA ASP A 50 0.25 21.94 7.24
C ASP A 50 0.45 22.28 8.73
N GLN A 51 1.64 22.04 9.25
CA GLN A 51 1.97 22.36 10.63
C GLN A 51 2.39 23.83 10.78
N ASN A 52 1.54 24.63 11.41
CA ASN A 52 1.90 25.99 11.82
C ASN A 52 2.31 26.00 13.28
N LEU A 53 3.60 26.12 13.51
CA LEU A 53 4.18 26.19 14.83
C LEU A 53 4.35 27.66 15.22
N ILE A 54 3.75 28.04 16.34
CA ILE A 54 3.87 29.39 16.92
C ILE A 54 4.50 29.25 18.30
N SER A 55 5.60 29.96 18.53
CA SER A 55 6.27 30.05 19.83
C SER A 55 6.36 31.51 20.24
N LYS A 56 5.98 31.84 21.47
CA LYS A 56 6.04 33.23 22.01
C LYS A 56 5.42 34.29 21.07
N GLY A 57 4.37 33.92 20.33
CA GLY A 57 3.69 34.81 19.36
C GLY A 57 4.38 34.97 18.00
N LYS A 58 5.52 34.30 17.76
CA LYS A 58 6.23 34.29 16.47
C LYS A 58 6.01 32.95 15.75
N ARG A 59 5.77 33.00 14.44
CA ARG A 59 5.67 31.81 13.59
C ARG A 59 7.07 31.24 13.31
N LEU A 60 7.20 29.93 13.47
CA LEU A 60 8.44 29.20 13.18
C LEU A 60 8.49 28.85 11.69
N VAL A 61 9.65 29.09 11.06
CA VAL A 61 9.91 28.82 9.64
C VAL A 61 10.87 27.64 9.52
N ASP A 62 10.65 26.77 8.53
CA ASP A 62 11.33 25.47 8.39
C ASP A 62 12.87 25.53 8.43
N GLU A 63 13.46 26.60 7.90
CA GLU A 63 14.91 26.80 7.81
C GLU A 63 15.55 27.34 9.10
N MET A 64 14.73 27.83 10.05
CA MET A 64 15.23 28.36 11.32
C MET A 64 15.64 27.20 12.25
N THR A 65 16.71 27.40 13.02
CA THR A 65 17.05 26.50 14.12
C THR A 65 16.18 26.81 15.34
N LEU A 66 15.95 25.83 16.21
CA LEU A 66 15.16 26.04 17.43
C LEU A 66 15.81 27.10 18.33
N ARG A 67 17.15 27.11 18.42
CA ARG A 67 17.92 28.16 19.10
C ARG A 67 17.69 29.56 18.52
N SER A 68 17.74 29.71 17.19
CA SER A 68 17.49 31.01 16.53
C SER A 68 16.04 31.49 16.67
N SER A 69 15.13 30.56 16.95
CA SER A 69 13.70 30.82 17.13
C SER A 69 13.29 31.05 18.58
N GLU A 70 14.26 31.19 19.49
CA GLU A 70 14.04 31.35 20.94
C GLU A 70 13.22 30.21 21.58
N VAL A 71 13.30 28.99 21.01
CA VAL A 71 12.68 27.77 21.55
C VAL A 71 13.69 27.09 22.48
N ASP A 72 13.38 27.12 23.77
CA ASP A 72 14.20 26.65 24.89
C ASP A 72 13.56 25.44 25.60
N HIS A 73 14.28 24.86 26.58
CA HIS A 73 13.76 23.74 27.37
C HIS A 73 12.49 24.15 28.13
N GLY A 74 11.39 23.43 27.90
CA GLY A 74 10.07 23.70 28.48
C GLY A 74 9.20 24.64 27.63
N SER A 75 9.71 25.18 26.52
CA SER A 75 8.96 26.06 25.62
C SER A 75 7.63 25.43 25.18
N LYS A 76 6.57 26.25 25.22
CA LYS A 76 5.25 25.88 24.71
C LYS A 76 5.12 26.33 23.27
N ILE A 77 5.00 25.37 22.36
CA ILE A 77 4.73 25.62 20.95
C ILE A 77 3.27 25.31 20.69
N MET A 78 2.54 26.28 20.14
CA MET A 78 1.19 26.03 19.66
C MET A 78 1.28 25.46 18.25
N LEU A 79 0.75 24.26 18.05
CA LEU A 79 0.49 23.72 16.72
C LEU A 79 -0.93 24.09 16.32
N TYR A 80 -1.05 24.95 15.33
CA TYR A 80 -2.31 25.17 14.63
C TYR A 80 -2.35 24.26 13.41
N GLN A 81 -3.40 23.45 13.29
CA GLN A 81 -3.88 23.03 11.98
C GLN A 81 -4.30 24.29 11.24
N ALA A 82 -4.18 24.32 9.92
CA ALA A 82 -4.81 25.35 9.11
C ALA A 82 -6.34 25.21 9.19
N ASP A 83 -6.94 25.48 10.35
CA ASP A 83 -8.37 25.61 10.51
C ASP A 83 -8.82 26.87 9.80
N LYS A 84 -9.93 26.73 9.06
CA LYS A 84 -10.48 27.67 8.08
C LYS A 84 -10.73 29.11 8.57
N ALA A 85 -10.56 29.41 9.86
CA ALA A 85 -11.02 30.65 10.49
C ALA A 85 -9.93 31.52 11.15
N GLU A 86 -8.76 30.98 11.51
CA GLU A 86 -7.74 31.74 12.30
C GLU A 86 -6.31 31.62 11.74
N ALA A 87 -6.13 30.97 10.59
CA ALA A 87 -4.84 30.92 9.92
C ALA A 87 -4.56 32.25 9.21
N ASP A 88 -3.36 32.80 9.43
CA ASP A 88 -2.78 33.89 8.65
C ASP A 88 -3.00 33.63 7.14
N ASP A 89 -3.39 34.64 6.36
CA ASP A 89 -3.90 34.50 4.97
C ASP A 89 -2.97 33.66 4.07
N PHE A 90 -1.66 33.73 4.34
CA PHE A 90 -0.64 32.96 3.62
C PHE A 90 -0.72 31.44 3.84
N VAL A 91 -1.12 30.97 5.02
CA VAL A 91 -1.21 29.52 5.28
C VAL A 91 -2.56 28.96 4.88
N ALA A 92 -3.64 29.72 5.12
CA ALA A 92 -4.95 29.38 4.59
C ALA A 92 -4.91 29.23 3.07
N SER A 93 -4.17 30.10 2.37
CA SER A 93 -3.96 30.00 0.92
C SER A 93 -3.14 28.78 0.53
N ASN A 94 -2.04 28.45 1.22
CA ASN A 94 -1.22 27.30 0.84
C ASN A 94 -1.93 25.95 1.06
N TYR A 95 -2.67 25.79 2.18
CA TYR A 95 -3.50 24.62 2.45
C TYR A 95 -4.65 24.48 1.45
N ARG A 96 -5.36 25.59 1.17
CA ARG A 96 -6.39 25.62 0.12
C ARG A 96 -5.81 25.27 -1.24
N ASN A 97 -4.63 25.78 -1.59
CA ASN A 97 -3.94 25.45 -2.83
C ASN A 97 -3.61 23.94 -2.94
N GLN A 98 -3.23 23.29 -1.83
CA GLN A 98 -2.95 21.85 -1.87
C GLN A 98 -4.22 21.02 -2.08
N ILE A 99 -5.30 21.30 -1.32
CA ILE A 99 -6.58 20.59 -1.49
C ILE A 99 -7.16 20.87 -2.87
N GLU A 100 -7.09 22.09 -3.37
CA GLU A 100 -7.53 22.43 -4.72
C GLU A 100 -6.71 21.69 -5.78
N ARG A 101 -5.39 21.58 -5.59
CA ARG A 101 -4.54 20.76 -6.46
C ARG A 101 -4.94 19.28 -6.43
N TRP A 102 -5.22 18.72 -5.25
CA TRP A 102 -5.69 17.34 -5.13
C TRP A 102 -7.07 17.13 -5.73
N LYS A 103 -7.98 18.10 -5.60
CA LYS A 103 -9.29 18.07 -6.26
C LYS A 103 -9.17 18.16 -7.77
N PHE A 104 -8.28 19.02 -8.27
CA PHE A 104 -8.06 19.20 -9.71
C PHE A 104 -7.40 17.97 -10.35
N THR A 105 -6.34 17.45 -9.73
CA THR A 105 -5.60 16.29 -10.26
C THR A 105 -6.27 14.95 -9.94
N GLY A 106 -7.00 14.88 -8.84
CA GLY A 106 -7.52 13.64 -8.26
C GLY A 106 -6.46 12.73 -7.66
N VAL A 107 -5.21 13.18 -7.53
CA VAL A 107 -4.08 12.38 -7.07
C VAL A 107 -3.60 12.85 -5.70
N ILE A 108 -3.67 11.95 -4.73
CA ILE A 108 -3.23 12.15 -3.35
C ILE A 108 -2.14 11.12 -3.06
N ALA A 109 -0.91 11.62 -2.93
CA ALA A 109 0.29 10.82 -2.73
C ALA A 109 0.94 11.22 -1.40
N LEU A 110 0.78 10.39 -0.37
CA LEU A 110 1.31 10.61 0.98
C LEU A 110 2.13 9.39 1.43
N TYR A 111 3.08 8.99 0.61
CA TYR A 111 3.98 7.86 0.90
C TYR A 111 4.96 8.19 2.01
N LYS A 112 5.20 7.24 2.93
CA LYS A 112 6.24 7.34 3.98
C LYS A 112 6.21 8.66 4.75
N SER A 113 5.00 9.17 4.95
CA SER A 113 4.74 10.43 5.64
C SER A 113 4.62 10.24 7.14
N ASN A 114 4.93 9.06 7.70
CA ASN A 114 4.76 8.70 9.12
C ASN A 114 3.34 8.93 9.66
N LEU A 115 2.34 8.83 8.78
CA LEU A 115 0.93 8.99 9.15
C LEU A 115 0.45 7.87 10.06
N LYS A 116 -0.30 8.25 11.09
CA LYS A 116 -1.03 7.34 11.97
C LYS A 116 -2.50 7.22 11.61
N ALA A 117 -3.04 8.20 10.91
CA ALA A 117 -4.40 8.16 10.38
C ALA A 117 -4.43 8.89 9.03
N ILE A 118 -5.51 8.70 8.27
CA ILE A 118 -5.69 9.42 7.02
C ILE A 118 -6.06 10.88 7.35
N PRO A 119 -5.31 11.89 6.86
CA PRO A 119 -5.56 13.30 7.19
C PRO A 119 -6.94 13.80 6.74
N ASP A 120 -7.50 14.76 7.48
CA ASP A 120 -8.82 15.34 7.16
C ASP A 120 -8.90 15.98 5.77
N ALA A 121 -7.79 16.56 5.29
CA ALA A 121 -7.67 17.11 3.94
C ALA A 121 -8.00 16.09 2.84
N VAL A 122 -7.70 14.81 3.06
CA VAL A 122 -8.04 13.73 2.10
C VAL A 122 -9.56 13.56 2.01
N TRP A 123 -10.26 13.64 3.14
CA TRP A 123 -11.71 13.52 3.20
C TRP A 123 -12.41 14.71 2.52
N GLU A 124 -11.81 15.90 2.54
CA GLU A 124 -12.32 17.09 1.84
C GLU A 124 -12.29 16.96 0.31
N CYS A 125 -11.50 16.03 -0.23
CA CYS A 125 -11.44 15.80 -1.67
C CYS A 125 -12.67 15.04 -2.19
N GLY A 126 -13.34 14.24 -1.35
CA GLY A 126 -14.56 13.50 -1.68
C GLY A 126 -14.46 12.74 -3.01
N SER A 127 -15.42 12.93 -3.90
CA SER A 127 -15.47 12.32 -5.23
C SER A 127 -14.41 12.83 -6.22
N SER A 128 -13.62 13.85 -5.87
CA SER A 128 -12.53 14.30 -6.73
C SER A 128 -11.31 13.37 -6.65
N ALA A 129 -11.14 12.67 -5.52
CA ALA A 129 -10.02 11.75 -5.32
C ALA A 129 -10.19 10.49 -6.19
N LYS A 130 -9.23 10.24 -7.07
CA LYS A 130 -9.16 9.08 -7.96
C LYS A 130 -8.01 8.16 -7.60
N TYR A 131 -6.94 8.69 -7.05
CA TYR A 131 -5.74 7.95 -6.68
C TYR A 131 -5.34 8.36 -5.26
N LEU A 132 -5.33 7.40 -4.34
CA LEU A 132 -4.92 7.61 -2.96
C LEU A 132 -3.82 6.60 -2.62
N ALA A 133 -2.64 7.13 -2.34
CA ALA A 133 -1.51 6.32 -1.95
C ALA A 133 -0.96 6.74 -0.59
N LEU A 134 -0.95 5.78 0.31
CA LEU A 134 -0.60 5.90 1.72
C LEU A 134 0.45 4.85 2.12
N ASN A 135 1.27 4.40 1.17
CA ASN A 135 2.21 3.30 1.40
C ASN A 135 3.31 3.71 2.40
N GLY A 136 3.76 2.77 3.22
CA GLY A 136 4.88 2.95 4.14
C GLY A 136 4.61 3.92 5.28
N ASN A 137 3.35 4.05 5.71
CA ASN A 137 2.97 4.79 6.91
C ASN A 137 2.75 3.83 8.09
N SER A 138 2.10 4.26 9.16
CA SER A 138 1.75 3.44 10.32
C SER A 138 0.30 3.68 10.70
N LEU A 139 -0.58 3.54 9.71
CA LEU A 139 -2.01 3.80 9.87
C LEU A 139 -2.62 2.87 10.93
N GLU A 140 -3.11 3.47 12.01
CA GLU A 140 -3.82 2.80 13.10
C GLU A 140 -5.19 2.31 12.64
N GLU A 141 -5.84 3.00 11.69
CA GLU A 141 -7.08 2.54 11.08
C GLU A 141 -7.34 3.14 9.68
N VAL A 142 -8.13 2.41 8.89
CA VAL A 142 -8.78 2.87 7.66
C VAL A 142 -10.30 2.79 7.90
N PRO A 143 -10.94 3.92 8.23
CA PRO A 143 -12.33 3.93 8.69
C PRO A 143 -13.33 3.81 7.55
N ALA A 144 -14.60 3.51 7.88
CA ALA A 144 -15.70 3.41 6.92
C ALA A 144 -15.91 4.70 6.09
N ARG A 145 -15.46 5.85 6.61
CA ARG A 145 -15.46 7.15 5.93
C ARG A 145 -14.72 7.12 4.58
N ILE A 146 -13.84 6.14 4.34
CA ILE A 146 -13.22 5.91 3.02
C ILE A 146 -14.25 5.81 1.90
N SER A 147 -15.47 5.34 2.20
CA SER A 147 -16.62 5.29 1.28
C SER A 147 -16.99 6.64 0.64
N HIS A 148 -16.64 7.78 1.28
CA HIS A 148 -16.87 9.11 0.73
C HIS A 148 -16.03 9.39 -0.52
N LEU A 149 -14.93 8.66 -0.72
CA LEU A 149 -14.07 8.78 -1.91
C LEU A 149 -14.64 7.92 -3.07
N SER A 150 -15.90 8.14 -3.43
CA SER A 150 -16.67 7.25 -4.32
C SER A 150 -16.11 7.06 -5.74
N SER A 151 -15.23 7.97 -6.19
CA SER A 151 -14.56 7.92 -7.50
C SER A 151 -13.13 7.39 -7.43
N LEU A 152 -12.74 6.79 -6.30
CA LEU A 152 -11.40 6.25 -6.11
C LEU A 152 -11.19 5.03 -7.00
N HIS A 153 -10.17 5.09 -7.86
CA HIS A 153 -9.74 4.01 -8.74
C HIS A 153 -8.55 3.24 -8.15
N ASN A 154 -7.67 3.91 -7.42
CA ASN A 154 -6.47 3.31 -6.86
C ASN A 154 -6.39 3.61 -5.36
N LEU A 155 -6.35 2.56 -4.56
CA LEU A 155 -6.12 2.63 -3.12
C LEU A 155 -4.88 1.80 -2.79
N LEU A 156 -3.80 2.49 -2.42
CA LEU A 156 -2.53 1.86 -2.06
C LEU A 156 -2.26 2.08 -0.57
N LEU A 157 -2.23 0.98 0.18
CA LEU A 157 -2.10 0.91 1.63
C LEU A 157 -0.95 -0.02 2.04
N ASP A 158 0.04 -0.19 1.16
CA ASP A 158 1.14 -1.13 1.37
C ASP A 158 1.99 -0.73 2.58
N ALA A 159 2.56 -1.69 3.29
CA ALA A 159 3.51 -1.47 4.39
C ALA A 159 3.00 -0.51 5.47
N ASN A 160 1.79 -0.71 5.98
CA ASN A 160 1.20 0.07 7.07
C ASN A 160 1.09 -0.71 8.40
N GLY A 161 1.38 -2.01 8.39
CA GLY A 161 1.19 -2.86 9.56
C GLY A 161 -0.28 -3.11 9.93
N ILE A 162 -1.21 -2.88 9.00
CA ILE A 162 -2.66 -3.01 9.21
C ILE A 162 -3.01 -4.45 9.61
N GLU A 163 -3.76 -4.61 10.70
CA GLU A 163 -4.40 -5.86 11.10
C GLU A 163 -5.88 -5.86 10.68
N ASP A 164 -6.55 -7.02 10.74
CA ASP A 164 -7.92 -7.17 10.23
C ASP A 164 -8.92 -6.18 10.87
N LYS A 165 -8.76 -5.90 12.17
CA LYS A 165 -9.61 -4.95 12.93
C LYS A 165 -9.43 -3.49 12.53
N ASN A 166 -8.30 -3.15 11.90
CA ASN A 166 -7.93 -1.79 11.56
C ASN A 166 -8.45 -1.38 10.17
N LEU A 167 -9.06 -2.31 9.43
CA LEU A 167 -9.52 -2.09 8.06
C LEU A 167 -11.05 -2.22 7.98
N SER A 168 -11.75 -1.11 7.74
CA SER A 168 -13.20 -1.13 7.54
C SER A 168 -13.54 -1.58 6.12
N TRP A 169 -13.88 -2.86 5.98
CA TRP A 169 -14.26 -3.44 4.70
C TRP A 169 -15.62 -2.98 4.18
N GLU A 170 -16.54 -2.57 5.06
CA GLU A 170 -17.82 -1.95 4.67
C GLU A 170 -17.60 -0.65 3.88
N GLY A 171 -16.66 0.18 4.34
CA GLY A 171 -16.29 1.40 3.63
C GLY A 171 -15.63 1.11 2.28
N ILE A 172 -14.75 0.11 2.24
CA ILE A 172 -14.03 -0.29 1.01
C ILE A 172 -15.00 -0.88 -0.01
N GLU A 173 -15.93 -1.74 0.40
CA GLU A 173 -16.93 -2.34 -0.49
C GLU A 173 -17.75 -1.30 -1.27
N SER A 174 -17.97 -0.13 -0.66
CA SER A 174 -18.70 0.98 -1.28
C SER A 174 -17.94 1.65 -2.44
N LEU A 175 -16.64 1.39 -2.58
CA LEU A 175 -15.78 1.94 -3.64
C LEU A 175 -15.96 1.19 -4.97
N LYS A 176 -17.15 1.31 -5.59
CA LYS A 176 -17.50 0.58 -6.82
C LYS A 176 -16.66 0.94 -8.05
N SER A 177 -15.93 2.06 -7.99
CA SER A 177 -15.00 2.52 -9.03
C SER A 177 -13.56 1.99 -8.86
N LEU A 178 -13.28 1.24 -7.78
CA LEU A 178 -11.93 0.81 -7.45
C LEU A 178 -11.42 -0.21 -8.48
N ILE A 179 -10.27 0.10 -9.07
CA ILE A 179 -9.56 -0.69 -10.08
C ILE A 179 -8.36 -1.41 -9.45
N VAL A 180 -7.63 -0.74 -8.57
CA VAL A 180 -6.44 -1.28 -7.90
C VAL A 180 -6.60 -1.15 -6.40
N LEU A 181 -6.51 -2.28 -5.70
CA LEU A 181 -6.40 -2.36 -4.25
C LEU A 181 -5.07 -3.02 -3.90
N SER A 182 -4.20 -2.27 -3.22
CA SER A 182 -2.90 -2.76 -2.76
C SER A 182 -2.81 -2.68 -1.24
N LEU A 183 -2.59 -3.83 -0.62
CA LEU A 183 -2.52 -4.08 0.82
C LEU A 183 -1.27 -4.92 1.15
N ASN A 184 -0.23 -4.84 0.32
CA ASN A 184 0.99 -5.63 0.51
C ASN A 184 1.68 -5.28 1.84
N GLU A 185 2.47 -6.21 2.39
CA GLU A 185 3.31 -5.94 3.57
C GLU A 185 2.53 -5.44 4.79
N ASN A 186 1.32 -5.96 5.00
CA ASN A 186 0.52 -5.71 6.19
C ASN A 186 0.47 -6.98 7.08
N ARG A 187 -0.44 -7.03 8.04
CA ARG A 187 -0.57 -8.12 9.01
C ARG A 187 -1.94 -8.80 8.91
N LEU A 188 -2.59 -8.71 7.76
CA LEU A 188 -3.91 -9.27 7.54
C LEU A 188 -3.89 -10.80 7.66
N THR A 189 -4.87 -11.37 8.36
CA THR A 189 -5.03 -12.83 8.51
C THR A 189 -6.20 -13.37 7.70
N ILE A 190 -7.19 -12.53 7.40
CA ILE A 190 -8.35 -12.86 6.57
C ILE A 190 -8.72 -11.72 5.62
N LEU A 191 -9.41 -12.05 4.53
CA LEU A 191 -10.16 -11.08 3.74
C LEU A 191 -11.65 -11.43 3.85
N PRO A 192 -12.55 -10.47 4.14
CA PRO A 192 -13.96 -10.76 4.33
C PRO A 192 -14.71 -10.89 3.00
N SER A 193 -15.95 -11.37 3.08
CA SER A 193 -16.86 -11.52 1.95
C SER A 193 -17.17 -10.20 1.23
N ASN A 194 -17.11 -9.06 1.93
CA ASN A 194 -17.28 -7.71 1.37
C ASN A 194 -16.33 -7.42 0.18
N LEU A 195 -15.19 -8.12 0.09
CA LEU A 195 -14.26 -8.02 -1.05
C LEU A 195 -14.99 -8.25 -2.39
N GLY A 196 -15.97 -9.17 -2.42
CA GLY A 196 -16.73 -9.49 -3.63
C GLY A 196 -17.57 -8.34 -4.19
N GLY A 197 -17.83 -7.31 -3.40
CA GLY A 197 -18.56 -6.12 -3.85
C GLY A 197 -17.73 -5.16 -4.71
N LEU A 198 -16.40 -5.37 -4.83
CA LEU A 198 -15.49 -4.56 -5.65
C LEU A 198 -15.53 -4.97 -7.13
N THR A 199 -16.69 -4.90 -7.77
CA THR A 199 -16.93 -5.46 -9.12
C THR A 199 -16.13 -4.84 -10.26
N SER A 200 -15.51 -3.67 -10.03
CA SER A 200 -14.61 -3.00 -10.98
C SER A 200 -13.13 -3.36 -10.81
N LEU A 201 -12.78 -4.12 -9.77
CA LEU A 201 -11.39 -4.39 -9.40
C LEU A 201 -10.69 -5.21 -10.48
N LYS A 202 -9.54 -4.69 -10.93
CA LYS A 202 -8.65 -5.33 -11.90
C LYS A 202 -7.39 -5.88 -11.26
N GLN A 203 -6.90 -5.25 -10.20
CA GLN A 203 -5.66 -5.67 -9.54
C GLN A 203 -5.86 -5.73 -8.04
N LEU A 204 -5.66 -6.92 -7.48
CA LEU A 204 -5.64 -7.16 -6.04
C LEU A 204 -4.24 -7.58 -5.63
N ARG A 205 -3.59 -6.78 -4.79
CA ARG A 205 -2.25 -7.06 -4.26
C ARG A 205 -2.31 -7.14 -2.75
N ILE A 206 -2.01 -8.32 -2.22
CA ILE A 206 -2.13 -8.72 -0.81
C ILE A 206 -0.91 -9.54 -0.39
N ALA A 207 0.21 -9.38 -1.10
CA ALA A 207 1.44 -10.10 -0.86
C ALA A 207 2.05 -9.77 0.52
N LYS A 208 2.85 -10.67 1.08
CA LYS A 208 3.55 -10.47 2.37
C LYS A 208 2.60 -10.11 3.52
N ASN A 209 1.51 -10.87 3.65
CA ASN A 209 0.58 -10.80 4.77
C ASN A 209 0.62 -12.12 5.56
N LYS A 210 -0.40 -12.40 6.38
CA LYS A 210 -0.53 -13.64 7.16
C LYS A 210 -1.80 -14.41 6.76
N LEU A 211 -2.30 -14.20 5.53
CA LEU A 211 -3.56 -14.77 5.08
C LEU A 211 -3.49 -16.30 5.05
N THR A 212 -4.49 -16.96 5.63
CA THR A 212 -4.59 -18.44 5.64
C THR A 212 -5.50 -18.98 4.54
N SER A 213 -6.43 -18.15 4.04
CA SER A 213 -7.34 -18.48 2.95
C SER A 213 -7.78 -17.21 2.21
N LEU A 214 -8.25 -17.38 0.97
CA LEU A 214 -9.00 -16.35 0.26
C LEU A 214 -10.52 -16.60 0.39
N PRO A 215 -11.36 -15.55 0.48
CA PRO A 215 -12.81 -15.69 0.59
C PRO A 215 -13.39 -16.24 -0.71
N ILE A 216 -14.51 -16.97 -0.61
CA ILE A 216 -15.18 -17.53 -1.79
C ILE A 216 -15.67 -16.42 -2.74
N GLU A 217 -15.96 -15.24 -2.21
CA GLU A 217 -16.44 -14.07 -2.92
C GLU A 217 -15.40 -13.48 -3.88
N ILE A 218 -14.12 -13.90 -3.80
CA ILE A 218 -13.12 -13.52 -4.82
C ILE A 218 -13.61 -13.88 -6.24
N GLY A 219 -14.39 -14.95 -6.37
CA GLY A 219 -14.97 -15.39 -7.65
C GLY A 219 -16.00 -14.43 -8.25
N LEU A 220 -16.45 -13.41 -7.50
CA LEU A 220 -17.34 -12.35 -7.97
C LEU A 220 -16.57 -11.26 -8.74
N LEU A 221 -15.25 -11.19 -8.60
CA LEU A 221 -14.38 -10.18 -9.22
C LEU A 221 -14.10 -10.52 -10.70
N LYS A 222 -15.14 -10.43 -11.55
CA LYS A 222 -15.07 -10.85 -12.97
C LYS A 222 -14.04 -10.10 -13.81
N LYS A 223 -13.70 -8.87 -13.40
CA LYS A 223 -12.71 -8.00 -14.05
C LYS A 223 -11.31 -8.14 -13.46
N LEU A 224 -11.10 -8.99 -12.46
CA LEU A 224 -9.79 -9.17 -11.86
C LEU A 224 -8.84 -9.78 -12.90
N GLU A 225 -7.78 -9.05 -13.22
CA GLU A 225 -6.73 -9.40 -14.18
C GLU A 225 -5.49 -9.90 -13.41
N VAL A 226 -5.13 -9.22 -12.32
CA VAL A 226 -3.92 -9.51 -11.54
C VAL A 226 -4.26 -9.84 -10.09
N LEU A 227 -3.79 -10.99 -9.62
CA LEU A 227 -3.81 -11.39 -8.21
C LEU A 227 -2.39 -11.65 -7.71
N LYS A 228 -1.90 -10.80 -6.79
CA LYS A 228 -0.63 -11.00 -6.09
C LYS A 228 -0.90 -11.33 -4.63
N ALA A 229 -0.77 -12.60 -4.26
CA ALA A 229 -0.95 -13.11 -2.91
C ALA A 229 0.24 -13.94 -2.43
N ASN A 230 1.42 -13.71 -3.01
CA ASN A 230 2.66 -14.35 -2.60
C ASN A 230 3.09 -13.98 -1.18
N ASP A 231 3.93 -14.82 -0.56
CA ASP A 231 4.43 -14.64 0.81
C ASP A 231 3.29 -14.51 1.84
N ASN A 232 2.37 -15.48 1.81
CA ASN A 232 1.28 -15.60 2.77
C ASN A 232 1.32 -17.00 3.43
N ARG A 233 0.20 -17.43 4.03
CA ARG A 233 0.05 -18.74 4.68
C ARG A 233 -1.10 -19.53 4.06
N LEU A 234 -1.39 -19.29 2.78
CA LEU A 234 -2.50 -19.93 2.08
C LEU A 234 -2.24 -21.43 2.00
N SER A 235 -3.14 -22.24 2.56
CA SER A 235 -3.08 -23.70 2.44
C SER A 235 -3.87 -24.22 1.24
N THR A 236 -4.91 -23.51 0.85
CA THR A 236 -5.74 -23.79 -0.33
C THR A 236 -6.13 -22.49 -1.03
N ILE A 237 -6.58 -22.63 -2.27
CA ILE A 237 -7.23 -21.56 -3.03
C ILE A 237 -8.70 -21.97 -3.25
N PRO A 238 -9.69 -21.10 -3.00
CA PRO A 238 -11.09 -21.45 -3.19
C PRO A 238 -11.38 -21.76 -4.65
N THR A 239 -12.20 -22.78 -4.91
CA THR A 239 -12.62 -23.17 -6.27
C THR A 239 -13.33 -22.03 -7.01
N SER A 240 -13.92 -21.08 -6.28
CA SER A 240 -14.57 -19.89 -6.83
C SER A 240 -13.62 -18.94 -7.55
N ILE A 241 -12.29 -19.02 -7.35
CA ILE A 241 -11.32 -18.23 -8.11
C ILE A 241 -11.49 -18.41 -9.63
N CYS A 242 -11.99 -19.58 -10.04
CA CYS A 242 -12.31 -19.91 -11.43
C CYS A 242 -13.42 -19.02 -12.03
N GLY A 243 -14.13 -18.27 -11.18
CA GLY A 243 -15.09 -17.25 -11.57
C GLY A 243 -14.46 -15.95 -12.06
N CYS A 244 -13.19 -15.69 -11.78
CA CYS A 244 -12.45 -14.51 -12.23
C CYS A 244 -12.05 -14.66 -13.71
N ALA A 245 -13.01 -14.46 -14.61
CA ALA A 245 -12.82 -14.75 -16.05
C ALA A 245 -11.69 -13.95 -16.73
N SER A 246 -11.32 -12.79 -16.19
CA SER A 246 -10.29 -11.91 -16.76
C SER A 246 -8.88 -12.18 -16.21
N LEU A 247 -8.72 -13.13 -15.27
CA LEU A 247 -7.47 -13.34 -14.55
C LEU A 247 -6.39 -13.83 -15.52
N ASP A 248 -5.28 -13.08 -15.61
CA ASP A 248 -4.18 -13.38 -16.50
C ASP A 248 -2.82 -13.54 -15.80
N ASP A 249 -2.63 -12.90 -14.64
CA ASP A 249 -1.42 -13.01 -13.83
C ASP A 249 -1.76 -13.35 -12.37
N VAL A 250 -1.35 -14.55 -11.96
CA VAL A 250 -1.54 -15.06 -10.60
C VAL A 250 -0.21 -15.37 -9.97
N ASP A 251 0.10 -14.68 -8.87
CA ASP A 251 1.24 -15.00 -8.03
C ASP A 251 0.78 -15.42 -6.64
N ILE A 252 0.96 -16.70 -6.34
CA ILE A 252 0.68 -17.32 -5.04
C ILE A 252 1.93 -18.06 -4.53
N SER A 253 3.10 -17.58 -4.92
CA SER A 253 4.39 -18.11 -4.49
C SER A 253 4.61 -17.94 -2.98
N SER A 254 5.50 -18.73 -2.38
CA SER A 254 5.83 -18.68 -0.95
C SER A 254 4.59 -18.77 -0.06
N ASN A 255 3.78 -19.81 -0.28
CA ASN A 255 2.61 -20.14 0.52
C ASN A 255 2.72 -21.58 1.04
N LEU A 256 1.64 -22.12 1.62
CA LEU A 256 1.58 -23.46 2.20
C LEU A 256 0.66 -24.37 1.37
N LEU A 257 0.54 -24.12 0.06
CA LEU A 257 -0.46 -24.78 -0.78
C LEU A 257 -0.19 -26.29 -0.86
N THR A 258 -1.23 -27.09 -0.60
CA THR A 258 -1.18 -28.55 -0.77
C THR A 258 -1.76 -29.00 -2.10
N GLU A 259 -2.72 -28.25 -2.63
CA GLU A 259 -3.42 -28.54 -3.88
C GLU A 259 -3.89 -27.24 -4.57
N LEU A 260 -4.22 -27.37 -5.86
CA LEU A 260 -4.89 -26.34 -6.64
C LEU A 260 -6.27 -26.86 -7.07
N PRO A 261 -7.28 -25.98 -7.26
CA PRO A 261 -8.58 -26.40 -7.76
C PRO A 261 -8.52 -27.10 -9.12
N ASP A 262 -9.18 -28.25 -9.28
CA ASP A 262 -9.27 -28.96 -10.57
C ASP A 262 -9.83 -28.08 -11.70
N ASN A 263 -10.72 -27.16 -11.33
CA ASN A 263 -11.37 -26.23 -12.24
C ASN A 263 -10.53 -25.00 -12.60
N LEU A 264 -9.26 -24.90 -12.17
CA LEU A 264 -8.37 -23.77 -12.51
C LEU A 264 -8.24 -23.59 -14.04
N CYS A 265 -8.45 -24.68 -14.77
CA CYS A 265 -8.58 -24.75 -16.22
C CYS A 265 -9.69 -23.86 -16.85
N LYS A 266 -10.60 -23.30 -16.05
CA LYS A 266 -11.63 -22.34 -16.48
C LYS A 266 -11.07 -20.93 -16.69
N LEU A 267 -9.89 -20.63 -16.15
CA LEU A 267 -9.20 -19.34 -16.33
C LEU A 267 -8.56 -19.25 -17.72
N LYS A 268 -9.37 -19.03 -18.75
CA LYS A 268 -8.92 -19.04 -20.17
C LYS A 268 -7.94 -17.93 -20.52
N ASN A 269 -7.94 -16.84 -19.76
CA ASN A 269 -7.02 -15.72 -19.94
C ASN A 269 -5.72 -15.87 -19.14
N LEU A 270 -5.55 -16.95 -18.36
CA LEU A 270 -4.36 -17.14 -17.52
C LEU A 270 -3.10 -17.26 -18.37
N LYS A 271 -2.19 -16.30 -18.23
CA LYS A 271 -0.91 -16.23 -18.94
C LYS A 271 0.27 -16.59 -18.05
N GLU A 272 0.19 -16.22 -16.78
CA GLU A 272 1.25 -16.39 -15.80
C GLU A 272 0.70 -16.98 -14.50
N LEU A 273 1.32 -18.07 -14.06
CA LEU A 273 1.01 -18.73 -12.80
C LEU A 273 2.31 -18.99 -12.03
N HIS A 274 2.49 -18.29 -10.92
CA HIS A 274 3.66 -18.42 -10.06
C HIS A 274 3.26 -19.16 -8.77
N LEU A 275 3.84 -20.36 -8.60
CA LEU A 275 3.59 -21.31 -7.51
C LEU A 275 4.86 -21.60 -6.71
N ARG A 276 5.92 -20.83 -6.94
CA ARG A 276 7.25 -21.05 -6.36
C ARG A 276 7.17 -21.19 -4.85
N ASN A 277 8.00 -22.02 -4.24
CA ASN A 277 8.10 -22.23 -2.79
C ASN A 277 6.76 -22.62 -2.12
N ASN A 278 5.99 -23.50 -2.76
CA ASN A 278 4.86 -24.20 -2.12
C ASN A 278 5.26 -25.66 -1.87
N SER A 279 6.02 -25.89 -0.79
CA SER A 279 6.73 -27.17 -0.56
C SER A 279 5.83 -28.40 -0.43
N TRP A 280 4.53 -28.24 -0.17
CA TRP A 280 3.58 -29.36 -0.08
C TRP A 280 2.76 -29.58 -1.36
N LEU A 281 2.93 -28.74 -2.38
CA LEU A 281 2.20 -28.87 -3.63
C LEU A 281 2.82 -29.97 -4.49
N LYS A 282 2.09 -31.08 -4.66
CA LYS A 282 2.59 -32.30 -5.33
C LYS A 282 2.14 -32.44 -6.78
N SER A 283 1.05 -31.80 -7.16
CA SER A 283 0.42 -31.98 -8.46
C SER A 283 -0.24 -30.71 -8.97
N LEU A 284 -0.47 -30.67 -10.27
CA LEU A 284 -1.30 -29.66 -10.94
C LEU A 284 -2.56 -30.33 -11.50
N PRO A 285 -3.64 -29.58 -11.75
CA PRO A 285 -4.78 -30.09 -12.50
C PRO A 285 -4.31 -30.66 -13.85
N THR A 286 -4.69 -31.90 -14.15
CA THR A 286 -4.16 -32.65 -15.31
C THR A 286 -4.43 -32.00 -16.67
N THR A 287 -5.44 -31.13 -16.73
CA THR A 287 -5.87 -30.43 -17.94
C THR A 287 -5.36 -28.99 -18.03
N ILE A 288 -4.48 -28.55 -17.11
CA ILE A 288 -4.05 -27.16 -17.01
C ILE A 288 -3.43 -26.65 -18.32
N PHE A 289 -2.57 -27.43 -18.98
CA PHE A 289 -1.90 -26.97 -20.19
C PHE A 289 -2.80 -27.01 -21.43
N ARG A 290 -3.68 -28.00 -21.53
CA ARG A 290 -4.68 -28.09 -22.61
C ARG A 290 -5.70 -26.97 -22.53
N LEU A 291 -6.20 -26.67 -21.33
CA LEU A 291 -7.36 -25.80 -21.15
C LEU A 291 -7.00 -24.33 -20.86
N CYS A 292 -5.83 -24.05 -20.25
CA CYS A 292 -5.27 -22.70 -20.15
C CYS A 292 -4.32 -22.45 -21.33
N ASN A 293 -4.89 -22.30 -22.53
CA ASN A 293 -4.12 -22.19 -23.77
C ASN A 293 -3.30 -20.88 -23.91
N GLN A 294 -3.51 -19.90 -23.04
CA GLN A 294 -2.69 -18.67 -22.96
C GLN A 294 -1.52 -18.80 -21.98
N LEU A 295 -1.49 -19.85 -21.15
CA LEU A 295 -0.46 -20.03 -20.13
C LEU A 295 0.91 -20.15 -20.83
N SER A 296 1.82 -19.28 -20.43
CA SER A 296 3.16 -19.14 -21.02
C SER A 296 4.26 -19.09 -19.96
N ILE A 297 3.91 -18.73 -18.72
CA ILE A 297 4.79 -18.78 -17.56
C ILE A 297 4.15 -19.64 -16.50
N LEU A 298 4.92 -20.64 -16.05
CA LEU A 298 4.61 -21.47 -14.89
C LEU A 298 5.90 -21.59 -14.07
N ASP A 299 5.91 -21.01 -12.87
CA ASP A 299 7.01 -21.19 -11.91
C ASP A 299 6.58 -22.15 -10.81
N VAL A 300 7.20 -23.32 -10.77
CA VAL A 300 6.97 -24.37 -9.76
C VAL A 300 8.23 -24.65 -8.94
N TYR A 301 9.24 -23.79 -8.99
CA TYR A 301 10.48 -23.98 -8.24
C TYR A 301 10.19 -24.11 -6.74
N GLY A 302 10.82 -25.05 -6.04
CA GLY A 302 10.57 -25.24 -4.61
C GLY A 302 9.18 -25.81 -4.27
N THR A 303 8.55 -26.52 -5.22
CA THR A 303 7.42 -27.42 -4.98
C THR A 303 7.89 -28.89 -5.12
N GLU A 304 7.01 -29.87 -4.87
CA GLU A 304 7.30 -31.28 -5.15
C GLU A 304 7.05 -31.67 -6.63
N ILE A 305 6.60 -30.71 -7.47
CA ILE A 305 6.29 -30.95 -8.88
C ILE A 305 7.58 -31.08 -9.69
N THR A 306 7.82 -32.27 -10.24
CA THR A 306 8.99 -32.55 -11.09
C THR A 306 8.72 -32.22 -12.55
N THR A 307 9.78 -31.93 -13.32
CA THR A 307 9.66 -31.72 -14.77
C THR A 307 9.16 -32.97 -15.49
N ASP A 308 9.53 -34.17 -15.03
CA ASP A 308 9.06 -35.42 -15.62
C ASP A 308 7.57 -35.66 -15.38
N TYR A 309 7.05 -35.24 -14.22
CA TYR A 309 5.61 -35.19 -13.99
C TYR A 309 4.92 -34.21 -14.95
N LEU A 310 5.46 -33.01 -15.13
CA LEU A 310 4.87 -32.01 -16.03
C LEU A 310 4.80 -32.50 -17.49
N ARG A 311 5.83 -33.23 -17.96
CA ARG A 311 5.88 -33.82 -19.31
C ARG A 311 4.80 -34.86 -19.57
N GLN A 312 4.23 -35.47 -18.52
CA GLN A 312 3.15 -36.44 -18.62
C GLN A 312 1.77 -35.78 -18.73
N LEU A 313 1.66 -34.47 -18.47
CA LEU A 313 0.39 -33.76 -18.50
C LEU A 313 -0.03 -33.43 -19.94
N GLU A 314 -1.34 -33.52 -20.18
CA GLU A 314 -1.95 -33.25 -21.48
C GLU A 314 -1.78 -31.77 -21.87
N GLY A 315 -1.20 -31.51 -23.05
CA GLY A 315 -0.95 -30.17 -23.57
C GLY A 315 0.42 -29.57 -23.20
N TRP A 316 1.32 -30.35 -22.58
CA TRP A 316 2.64 -29.89 -22.17
C TRP A 316 3.48 -29.35 -23.33
N ASN A 317 3.47 -30.02 -24.49
CA ASN A 317 4.29 -29.62 -25.63
C ASN A 317 3.90 -28.23 -26.15
N GLU A 318 2.60 -27.97 -26.30
CA GLU A 318 2.06 -26.68 -26.72
C GLU A 318 2.37 -25.59 -25.69
N PHE A 319 2.32 -25.91 -24.40
CA PHE A 319 2.76 -25.00 -23.34
C PHE A 319 4.26 -24.69 -23.44
N ASP A 320 5.11 -25.71 -23.61
CA ASP A 320 6.56 -25.54 -23.66
C ASP A 320 6.98 -24.72 -24.90
N GLU A 321 6.32 -24.90 -26.03
CA GLU A 321 6.50 -24.03 -27.21
C GLU A 321 6.16 -22.56 -26.90
N ARG A 322 4.98 -22.29 -26.29
CA ARG A 322 4.60 -20.93 -25.89
C ARG A 322 5.61 -20.31 -24.93
N ARG A 323 6.08 -21.09 -23.95
CA ARG A 323 7.10 -20.69 -22.97
C ARG A 323 8.41 -20.30 -23.65
N ARG A 324 8.92 -21.13 -24.57
CA ARG A 324 10.17 -20.87 -25.31
C ARG A 324 10.06 -19.64 -26.20
N LEU A 325 8.96 -19.49 -26.94
CA LEU A 325 8.71 -18.31 -27.79
C LEU A 325 8.70 -17.01 -26.99
N LYS A 326 8.10 -17.02 -25.79
CA LYS A 326 8.11 -15.85 -24.90
C LYS A 326 9.54 -15.50 -24.45
N HIS A 327 10.33 -16.49 -24.04
CA HIS A 327 11.72 -16.26 -23.64
C HIS A 327 12.60 -15.75 -24.78
N GLN A 328 12.41 -16.27 -26.00
CA GLN A 328 13.12 -15.78 -27.18
C GLN A 328 12.80 -14.30 -27.44
N LYS A 329 11.51 -13.95 -27.51
CA LYS A 329 11.08 -12.54 -27.67
C LYS A 329 11.67 -11.62 -26.60
N GLN A 330 11.74 -12.06 -25.35
CA GLN A 330 12.34 -11.28 -24.27
C GLN A 330 13.85 -11.06 -24.46
N ARG A 331 14.58 -12.03 -25.02
CA ARG A 331 16.00 -11.89 -25.34
C ARG A 331 16.20 -10.93 -26.51
N ASP A 332 15.45 -11.11 -27.59
CA ASP A 332 15.51 -10.28 -28.78
C ASP A 332 15.24 -8.80 -28.44
N CYS A 333 14.23 -8.52 -27.59
CA CYS A 333 13.96 -7.16 -27.12
C CYS A 333 15.09 -6.55 -26.28
N ARG A 334 15.76 -7.35 -25.43
CA ARG A 334 16.88 -6.87 -24.61
C ARG A 334 18.11 -6.57 -25.45
N GLU A 335 18.37 -7.41 -26.45
CA GLU A 335 19.44 -7.18 -27.42
C GLU A 335 19.15 -5.90 -28.21
N ALA A 336 17.92 -5.71 -28.73
CA ALA A 336 17.52 -4.49 -29.43
C ALA A 336 17.66 -3.21 -28.57
N ALA A 337 17.28 -3.26 -27.29
CA ALA A 337 17.41 -2.11 -26.38
C ALA A 337 18.88 -1.81 -25.98
N GLY A 338 19.78 -2.78 -26.12
CA GLY A 338 21.21 -2.61 -25.87
C GLY A 338 21.99 -1.97 -27.02
N TYR A 339 21.40 -1.85 -28.21
CA TYR A 339 22.03 -1.23 -29.40
C TYR A 339 21.63 0.24 -29.61
N GLU A 340 20.86 0.86 -28.71
CA GLU A 340 20.49 2.30 -28.79
C GLU A 340 21.40 3.22 -27.95
N SER A 341 22.52 2.72 -27.44
CA SER A 341 23.48 3.50 -26.65
C SER A 341 24.93 3.25 -27.09
N ASP A 342 25.24 3.62 -28.33
CA ASP A 342 26.60 3.90 -28.81
C ASP A 342 26.62 5.11 -29.75
#